data_AF-A0A6J5UWD3-F1
#
_entry.id   AF-A0A6J5UWD3-F1
#
_cell.length_a   1.000
_cell.length_b   1.000
_cell.length_c   1.000
_cell.angle_alpha   90.00
_cell.angle_beta   90.00
_cell.angle_gamma   90.00
#
_symmetry.space_group_name_H-M   'P 1'
#
loop_
_entity.id
_entity.type
_entity.pdbx_description
1 polymer ?
#
loop_
_entity_poly.entity_id
_entity_poly.type
_entity_poly.pdbx_seq_one_letter_code
_entity_poly.pdbx_strand_id
1 'polypeptide(L)'
;MFACQISFLENQGYKSAVLQKEPFQLKRRTLQAKSFEMVMKFNFIDSCGCPSTEIIVPLNFKVSRDCFELDKDAILQKLRHTAIQESCCGQNAVVERNALLTPKTDVIVYAIVTNVIRYKKTTEALEADSLSNGVKRRRESANGTETSRKRSKVHRRKPRF
;
A
#
# COMPACT_ATOMS: atom_id res chain seq x y z
N MET A 1 6.24 0.41 -2.43
CA MET A 1 4.83 0.84 -2.55
C MET A 1 4.19 -0.01 -3.62
N PHE A 2 2.96 -0.49 -3.45
CA PHE A 2 2.33 -1.38 -4.45
C PHE A 2 1.02 -0.83 -5.02
N ALA A 3 0.34 0.05 -4.29
CA ALA A 3 -0.89 0.67 -4.77
C ALA A 3 -1.12 2.04 -4.10
N CYS A 4 -1.70 2.96 -4.87
CA CYS A 4 -2.19 4.25 -4.39
C CYS A 4 -3.72 4.25 -4.44
N GLN A 5 -4.37 4.44 -3.30
CA GLN A 5 -5.81 4.70 -3.24
C GLN A 5 -6.02 6.21 -3.19
N ILE A 6 -6.99 6.70 -3.96
CA ILE A 6 -7.34 8.11 -4.03
C ILE A 6 -8.79 8.25 -3.61
N SER A 7 -9.02 9.09 -2.61
CA SER A 7 -10.34 9.52 -2.18
C SER A 7 -10.40 11.05 -2.13
N PHE A 8 -11.60 11.59 -1.95
CA PHE A 8 -11.85 13.03 -1.95
C PHE A 8 -12.67 13.35 -0.70
N LEU A 9 -12.24 14.35 0.07
CA LEU A 9 -12.95 14.79 1.27
C LEU A 9 -14.25 15.52 0.86
N GLU A 10 -15.34 15.15 1.53
CA GLU A 10 -16.71 15.70 1.48
C GLU A 10 -17.34 16.02 0.11
N ASN A 11 -18.49 15.39 -0.21
CA ASN A 11 -19.52 15.87 -1.15
C ASN A 11 -19.04 16.39 -2.52
N GLN A 12 -17.89 15.92 -3.00
CA GLN A 12 -17.35 16.36 -4.27
C GLN A 12 -18.03 15.72 -5.49
N GLY A 13 -18.78 14.62 -5.28
CA GLY A 13 -19.33 13.79 -6.36
C GLY A 13 -18.28 12.97 -7.11
N TYR A 14 -17.00 13.03 -6.69
CA TYR A 14 -15.92 12.24 -7.28
C TYR A 14 -15.87 10.85 -6.65
N LYS A 15 -15.87 9.82 -7.51
CA LYS A 15 -15.64 8.45 -7.07
C LYS A 15 -14.18 8.26 -6.68
N SER A 16 -13.94 7.53 -5.59
CA SER A 16 -12.61 7.05 -5.24
C SER A 16 -12.02 6.18 -6.35
N ALA A 17 -10.69 6.04 -6.36
CA ALA A 17 -9.96 5.22 -7.32
C ALA A 17 -8.83 4.44 -6.64
N VAL A 18 -8.49 3.28 -7.18
CA VAL A 18 -7.31 2.50 -6.77
C VAL A 18 -6.41 2.35 -7.98
N LEU A 19 -5.17 2.80 -7.84
CA LEU A 19 -4.14 2.78 -8.88
C LEU A 19 -3.08 1.75 -8.48
N GLN A 20 -2.91 0.71 -9.30
CA GLN A 20 -2.05 -0.44 -8.99
C GLN A 20 -0.72 -0.44 -9.78
N LYS A 21 -0.60 0.41 -10.80
CA LYS A 21 0.57 0.44 -11.68
C LYS A 21 1.15 1.83 -11.73
N GLU A 22 2.48 1.89 -11.61
CA GLU A 22 3.25 3.11 -11.81
C GLU A 22 3.40 3.42 -13.32
N PRO A 23 3.36 4.71 -13.72
CA PRO A 23 3.04 5.88 -12.90
C PRO A 23 1.56 5.90 -12.50
N PHE A 24 1.26 6.19 -11.22
CA PHE A 24 -0.11 6.24 -10.70
C PHE A 24 -0.90 7.43 -11.27
N GLN A 25 -1.47 7.26 -12.47
CA GLN A 25 -2.18 8.31 -13.18
C GLN A 25 -3.68 8.30 -12.89
N LEU A 26 -4.23 9.46 -12.52
CA LEU A 26 -5.66 9.70 -12.41
C LEU A 26 -6.08 10.88 -13.30
N LYS A 27 -7.07 10.67 -14.15
CA LYS A 27 -7.69 11.73 -14.97
C LYS A 27 -9.14 11.93 -14.54
N ARG A 28 -9.51 13.17 -14.22
CA ARG A 28 -10.88 13.56 -13.82
C ARG A 28 -11.26 14.88 -14.48
N ARG A 29 -12.54 15.01 -14.86
CA ARG A 29 -13.13 16.28 -15.25
C ARG A 29 -13.63 17.00 -14.00
N THR A 30 -13.20 18.25 -13.82
CA THR A 30 -13.58 19.08 -12.67
C THR A 30 -13.96 20.49 -13.14
N LEU A 31 -14.73 21.20 -12.33
CA LEU A 31 -15.02 22.61 -12.54
C LEU A 31 -13.87 23.43 -11.96
N GLN A 32 -13.23 24.27 -12.78
CA GLN A 32 -12.07 25.09 -12.35
C GLN A 32 -12.36 25.97 -11.13
N ALA A 33 -13.64 26.29 -10.88
CA ALA A 33 -14.03 27.15 -9.78
C ALA A 33 -13.98 26.50 -8.39
N LYS A 34 -13.82 25.18 -8.32
CA LYS A 34 -13.95 24.40 -7.08
C LYS A 34 -12.58 24.13 -6.46
N SER A 35 -12.47 24.36 -5.16
CA SER A 35 -11.34 23.93 -4.33
C SER A 35 -11.76 22.75 -3.46
N PHE A 36 -10.89 21.76 -3.34
CA PHE A 36 -11.16 20.58 -2.53
C PHE A 36 -9.90 19.82 -2.18
N GLU A 37 -10.01 18.90 -1.22
CA GLU A 37 -8.90 18.09 -0.78
C GLU A 37 -9.01 16.67 -1.33
N MET A 38 -7.88 16.19 -1.85
CA MET A 38 -7.70 14.82 -2.31
C MET A 38 -6.82 14.09 -1.31
N VAL A 39 -7.26 12.93 -0.84
CA VAL A 39 -6.46 12.07 0.04
C VAL A 39 -5.84 10.98 -0.82
N MET A 40 -4.51 10.92 -0.80
CA MET A 40 -3.71 9.89 -1.44
C MET A 40 -3.19 8.94 -0.36
N LYS A 41 -3.74 7.72 -0.32
CA LYS A 41 -3.29 6.66 0.56
C LYS A 41 -2.35 5.72 -0.18
N PHE A 42 -1.09 5.73 0.22
CA PHE A 42 -0.07 4.86 -0.33
C PHE A 42 0.07 3.61 0.50
N ASN A 43 -0.16 2.46 -0.12
CA ASN A 43 0.00 1.17 0.53
C ASN A 43 1.43 0.67 0.32
N PHE A 44 2.09 0.36 1.44
CA PHE A 44 3.45 -0.14 1.45
C PHE A 44 3.47 -1.66 1.30
N ILE A 45 4.64 -2.19 0.95
CA ILE A 45 4.82 -3.64 0.89
C ILE A 45 4.78 -4.23 2.31
N ASP A 46 4.46 -5.51 2.44
CA ASP A 46 4.29 -6.19 3.74
C ASP A 46 5.55 -6.18 4.63
N SER A 47 6.72 -5.84 4.07
CA SER A 47 7.97 -5.69 4.82
C SER A 47 8.17 -4.28 5.40
N CYS A 48 7.24 -3.34 5.21
CA CYS A 48 7.33 -2.03 5.84
C CYS A 48 6.76 -2.06 7.27
N GLY A 49 7.34 -1.27 8.18
CA GLY A 49 6.87 -1.17 9.56
C GLY A 49 5.47 -0.58 9.70
N CYS A 50 4.98 0.10 8.66
CA CYS A 50 3.64 0.64 8.55
C CYS A 50 2.96 0.07 7.30
N PRO A 51 1.65 -0.23 7.34
CA PRO A 51 0.92 -0.76 6.18
C PRO A 51 0.68 0.31 5.10
N SER A 52 0.54 1.57 5.49
CA SER A 52 0.26 2.68 4.57
C SER A 52 0.66 4.03 5.16
N THR A 53 0.71 5.05 4.31
CA THR A 53 0.70 6.47 4.70
C THR A 53 -0.34 7.23 3.88
N GLU A 54 -0.81 8.35 4.41
CA GLU A 54 -1.81 9.20 3.77
C GLU A 54 -1.24 10.61 3.58
N ILE A 55 -1.50 11.17 2.39
CA ILE A 55 -1.12 12.53 2.02
C ILE A 55 -2.37 13.28 1.60
N ILE A 56 -2.61 14.43 2.22
CA ILE A 56 -3.71 15.32 1.85
C ILE A 56 -3.18 16.36 0.87
N VAL A 57 -3.73 16.34 -0.35
CA VAL A 57 -3.35 17.24 -1.43
C VAL A 57 -4.48 18.24 -1.67
N PRO A 58 -4.30 19.52 -1.32
CA PRO A 58 -5.27 20.55 -1.64
C PRO A 58 -5.24 20.87 -3.14
N LEU A 59 -6.39 20.72 -3.80
CA LEU A 59 -6.60 21.04 -5.20
C LEU A 59 -7.36 22.37 -5.29
N ASN A 60 -6.69 23.41 -5.79
CA ASN A 60 -7.28 24.71 -6.05
C ASN A 60 -6.71 25.28 -7.35
N PHE A 61 -7.56 25.42 -8.37
CA PHE A 61 -7.15 25.85 -9.71
C PHE A 61 -7.22 27.37 -9.92
N LYS A 62 -7.72 28.12 -8.92
CA LYS A 62 -7.90 29.58 -8.99
C LYS A 62 -6.75 30.37 -8.39
N VAL A 63 -6.08 29.81 -7.38
CA VAL A 63 -5.07 30.53 -6.61
C VAL A 63 -3.69 30.30 -7.23
N SER A 64 -2.97 31.38 -7.50
CA SER A 64 -1.54 31.33 -7.79
C SER A 64 -0.83 30.78 -6.55
N ARG A 65 -0.10 29.67 -6.69
CA ARG A 65 0.60 29.06 -5.57
C ARG A 65 2.04 29.55 -5.54
N ASP A 66 2.53 29.85 -4.35
CA ASP A 66 3.93 30.21 -4.18
C ASP A 66 4.83 29.01 -4.47
N CYS A 67 5.90 29.27 -5.23
CA CYS A 67 6.99 28.32 -5.41
C CYS A 67 7.93 28.42 -4.22
N PHE A 68 8.28 27.28 -3.63
CA PHE A 68 9.28 27.24 -2.58
C PHE A 68 10.03 25.91 -2.61
N GLU A 69 11.33 26.02 -2.38
CA GLU A 69 12.20 24.88 -2.09
C GLU A 69 12.56 24.95 -0.62
N LEU A 70 12.30 23.85 0.09
CA LEU A 70 12.66 23.74 1.50
C LEU A 70 14.00 23.01 1.61
N ASP A 71 14.69 23.20 2.73
CA ASP A 71 15.87 22.40 3.06
C ASP A 71 15.46 20.93 3.21
N LYS A 72 15.74 20.16 2.14
CA LYS A 72 15.37 18.75 1.99
C LYS A 72 16.03 17.91 3.08
N ASP A 73 17.28 18.21 3.43
CA ASP A 73 18.05 17.47 4.41
C ASP A 73 17.53 17.73 5.82
N ALA A 74 17.25 18.99 6.17
CA ALA A 74 16.64 19.33 7.45
C ALA A 74 15.27 18.68 7.62
N ILE A 75 14.44 18.64 6.57
CA ILE A 75 13.14 17.97 6.62
C ILE A 75 13.29 16.46 6.80
N LEU A 76 14.17 15.82 6.02
CA LEU A 76 14.39 14.37 6.15
C LEU A 76 14.92 14.00 7.53
N GLN A 77 15.85 14.78 8.08
CA GLN A 77 16.36 14.60 9.44
C GLN A 77 15.24 14.73 10.47
N LYS A 78 14.38 15.76 10.35
CA LYS A 78 13.22 15.94 11.22
C LYS A 78 12.25 14.76 11.14
N LEU A 79 11.86 14.35 9.93
CA LEU A 79 10.97 13.20 9.73
C LEU A 79 11.54 11.92 10.35
N ARG A 80 12.84 11.70 10.20
CA ARG A 80 13.53 10.55 10.80
C ARG A 80 13.55 10.65 12.32
N HIS A 81 13.85 11.81 12.87
CA HIS A 81 13.85 12.03 14.33
C HIS A 81 12.47 11.78 14.92
N THR A 82 11.42 12.36 14.33
CA THR A 82 10.02 12.13 14.74
C THR A 82 9.65 10.66 14.65
N ALA A 83 9.98 9.98 13.55
CA ALA A 83 9.71 8.55 13.40
C ALA A 83 10.37 7.70 14.51
N ILE A 84 11.58 8.05 14.93
CA ILE A 84 12.28 7.36 16.03
C ILE A 84 11.65 7.71 17.38
N GLN A 85 11.44 9.00 17.65
CA GLN A 85 10.95 9.49 18.94
C GLN A 85 9.53 9.00 19.24
N GLU A 86 8.64 9.05 18.26
CA GLU A 86 7.25 8.62 18.38
C GLU A 86 7.08 7.11 18.13
N SER A 87 8.18 6.39 17.83
CA SER A 87 8.13 4.98 17.43
C SER A 87 7.10 4.70 16.32
N CYS A 88 6.97 5.63 15.38
CA CYS A 88 5.99 5.61 14.30
C CYS A 88 6.70 5.61 12.93
N CYS A 89 6.01 5.17 11.88
CA CYS A 89 6.56 5.10 10.52
C CYS A 89 5.57 5.68 9.51
N GLY A 90 6.02 5.85 8.26
CA GLY A 90 5.19 6.46 7.22
C GLY A 90 5.03 7.97 7.40
N GLN A 91 5.88 8.61 8.20
CA GLN A 91 5.91 10.06 8.37
C GLN A 91 6.19 10.73 7.02
N ASN A 92 5.47 11.81 6.71
CA ASN A 92 5.62 12.50 5.43
C ASN A 92 5.59 14.02 5.58
N ALA A 93 6.25 14.72 4.66
CA ALA A 93 6.21 16.17 4.56
C ALA A 93 6.44 16.65 3.14
N VAL A 94 5.91 17.83 2.80
CA VAL A 94 6.24 18.54 1.56
C VAL A 94 7.69 19.00 1.62
N VAL A 95 8.46 18.76 0.56
CA VAL A 95 9.84 19.24 0.42
C VAL A 95 10.01 20.27 -0.70
N GLU A 96 9.09 20.27 -1.66
CA GLU A 96 9.15 21.16 -2.81
C GLU A 96 7.74 21.41 -3.34
N ARG A 97 7.47 22.65 -3.73
CA ARG A 97 6.25 23.02 -4.46
C ARG A 97 6.61 23.97 -5.59
N ASN A 98 6.29 23.58 -6.81
CA ASN A 98 6.48 24.37 -8.02
C ASN A 98 5.14 24.55 -8.73
N ALA A 99 4.81 25.79 -9.05
CA ALA A 99 3.66 26.13 -9.89
C ALA A 99 4.16 26.68 -11.23
N LEU A 100 3.92 25.94 -12.32
CA LEU A 100 4.17 26.41 -13.67
C LEU A 100 2.95 27.21 -14.13
N LEU A 101 3.18 28.48 -14.49
CA LEU A 101 2.10 29.38 -14.94
C LEU A 101 1.59 29.02 -16.35
N THR A 102 2.40 28.35 -17.18
CA THR A 102 2.05 28.00 -18.56
C THR A 102 2.73 26.70 -18.99
N PRO A 103 1.99 25.59 -19.21
CA PRO A 103 0.57 25.38 -18.85
C PRO A 103 0.40 25.37 -17.32
N LYS A 104 -0.78 25.78 -16.82
CA LYS A 104 -1.12 25.75 -15.38
C LYS A 104 -0.93 24.33 -14.81
N THR A 105 0.23 24.10 -14.20
CA THR A 105 0.65 22.79 -13.70
C THR A 105 1.26 22.97 -12.33
N ASP A 106 0.74 22.23 -11.35
CA ASP A 106 1.29 22.23 -10.00
C ASP A 106 2.04 20.92 -9.75
N VAL A 107 3.29 21.02 -9.31
CA VAL A 107 4.13 19.90 -8.91
C VAL A 107 4.41 20.05 -7.42
N ILE A 108 4.08 19.01 -6.65
CA ILE A 108 4.37 18.96 -5.21
C ILE A 108 5.16 17.69 -4.96
N VAL A 109 6.32 17.83 -4.33
CA VAL A 109 7.19 16.70 -3.96
C VAL A 109 7.06 16.47 -2.46
N TYR A 110 6.79 15.22 -2.09
CA TYR A 110 6.72 14.78 -0.70
C TYR A 110 7.87 13.83 -0.38
N ALA A 111 8.45 14.00 0.80
CA ALA A 111 9.31 13.00 1.41
C ALA A 111 8.46 12.09 2.30
N ILE A 112 8.77 10.79 2.30
CA ILE A 112 8.14 9.79 3.16
C ILE A 112 9.24 8.97 3.82
N VAL A 113 9.22 8.87 5.16
CA VAL A 113 10.13 8.04 5.94
C VAL A 113 9.37 6.86 6.53
N THR A 114 9.81 5.65 6.19
CA THR A 114 9.26 4.40 6.75
C THR A 114 10.37 3.38 6.97
N ASN A 115 10.23 2.58 8.01
CA ASN A 115 11.18 1.52 8.32
C ASN A 115 10.86 0.28 7.47
N VAL A 116 11.90 -0.45 7.05
CA VAL A 116 11.76 -1.71 6.31
C VAL A 116 12.35 -2.84 7.15
N ILE A 117 11.54 -3.85 7.41
CA ILE A 117 11.91 -5.10 8.06
C ILE A 117 12.54 -6.01 7.01
N ARG A 118 13.81 -6.36 7.20
CA ARG A 118 14.49 -7.35 6.35
C ARG A 118 14.61 -8.66 7.10
N TYR A 119 13.87 -9.68 6.65
CA TYR A 119 14.09 -11.04 7.12
C TYR A 119 15.38 -11.58 6.49
N LYS A 120 16.32 -12.04 7.33
CA LYS A 120 17.44 -12.84 6.84
C LYS A 120 16.87 -14.19 6.42
N LYS A 121 16.95 -14.55 5.13
CA LYS A 121 16.74 -15.94 4.72
C LYS A 121 17.84 -16.76 5.38
N THR A 122 17.52 -17.52 6.42
CA THR A 122 18.42 -18.59 6.87
C THR A 122 18.51 -19.60 5.74
N THR A 123 19.73 -20.12 5.51
CA THR A 123 20.04 -21.13 4.50
C THR A 123 19.14 -22.37 4.58
N GLU A 124 18.55 -22.63 5.74
CA GLU A 124 17.55 -23.68 5.98
C GLU A 124 16.27 -23.53 5.12
N ALA A 125 15.90 -22.31 4.71
CA ALA A 125 14.74 -22.08 3.84
C ALA A 125 15.02 -22.38 2.35
N LEU A 126 16.30 -22.38 1.92
CA LEU A 126 16.68 -22.76 0.54
C LEU A 126 16.73 -24.28 0.37
N GLU A 127 17.11 -25.00 1.42
CA GLU A 127 17.07 -26.47 1.48
C GLU A 127 15.61 -26.98 1.54
N ALA A 128 14.73 -26.30 2.30
CA ALA A 128 13.32 -26.68 2.41
C ALA A 128 12.53 -26.53 1.09
N ASP A 129 12.80 -25.47 0.30
CA ASP A 129 12.18 -25.25 -1.01
C ASP A 129 12.68 -26.25 -2.09
N SER A 130 13.85 -26.86 -1.88
CA SER A 130 14.42 -27.87 -2.80
C SER A 130 14.01 -29.31 -2.45
N LEU A 131 13.60 -29.57 -1.20
CA LEU A 131 13.31 -30.92 -0.69
C LEU A 131 11.82 -31.21 -0.44
N SER A 132 10.90 -30.25 -0.53
CA SER A 132 9.47 -30.54 -0.31
C SER A 132 8.73 -30.96 -1.58
N ASN A 133 9.28 -31.91 -2.33
CA ASN A 133 8.47 -32.79 -3.17
C ASN A 133 8.44 -34.17 -2.50
N GLY A 134 7.40 -34.38 -1.68
CA GLY A 134 7.01 -35.70 -1.20
C GLY A 134 7.44 -36.05 0.23
N VAL A 135 6.64 -35.67 1.23
CA VAL A 135 6.52 -36.47 2.45
C VAL A 135 5.05 -36.64 2.84
N LYS A 136 4.64 -37.89 2.67
CA LYS A 136 3.42 -38.58 3.08
C LYS A 136 3.09 -38.26 4.55
N ARG A 137 1.88 -37.77 4.83
CA ARG A 137 1.35 -37.63 6.20
C ARG A 137 1.43 -38.98 6.92
N ARG A 138 2.37 -39.14 7.83
CA ARG A 138 2.37 -40.22 8.83
C ARG A 138 1.71 -39.65 10.09
N ARG A 139 0.43 -39.95 10.29
CA ARG A 139 -0.22 -39.76 11.58
C ARG A 139 0.35 -40.80 12.55
N GLU A 140 0.86 -40.33 13.66
CA GLU A 140 1.23 -41.16 14.80
C GLU A 140 -0.01 -41.45 15.65
N SER A 141 -0.04 -42.67 16.16
CA SER A 141 -1.18 -43.36 16.76
C SER A 141 -1.51 -42.86 18.16
N ALA A 142 -2.80 -42.78 18.50
CA ALA A 142 -3.29 -42.89 19.86
C ALA A 142 -4.27 -44.08 19.93
N ASN A 143 -4.03 -44.96 20.90
CA ASN A 143 -4.70 -46.25 21.10
C ASN A 143 -6.22 -46.14 21.25
N GLY A 144 -6.95 -47.17 20.78
CA GLY A 144 -8.36 -47.38 21.12
C GLY A 144 -9.12 -48.31 20.16
N THR A 145 -9.08 -49.60 20.47
CA THR A 145 -10.15 -50.61 20.35
C THR A 145 -11.07 -50.64 19.10
N GLU A 146 -10.84 -51.67 18.27
CA GLU A 146 -11.83 -52.58 17.65
C GLU A 146 -13.22 -52.04 17.20
N THR A 147 -13.47 -52.01 15.88
CA THR A 147 -14.36 -52.97 15.17
C THR A 147 -14.71 -52.51 13.75
N SER A 148 -14.84 -53.53 12.90
CA SER A 148 -15.32 -53.62 11.52
C SER A 148 -16.50 -52.71 11.11
N ARG A 149 -16.44 -52.12 9.90
CA ARG A 149 -17.39 -52.42 8.77
C ARG A 149 -17.29 -51.44 7.58
N LYS A 150 -16.98 -52.01 6.41
CA LYS A 150 -17.77 -51.98 5.14
C LYS A 150 -17.79 -50.71 4.23
N ARG A 151 -17.13 -50.90 3.07
CA ARG A 151 -17.44 -50.50 1.66
C ARG A 151 -17.66 -49.03 1.25
N SER A 152 -16.79 -48.63 0.32
CA SER A 152 -16.90 -47.59 -0.69
C SER A 152 -17.92 -47.87 -1.81
N LYS A 153 -18.58 -46.83 -2.34
CA LYS A 153 -18.78 -46.51 -3.79
C LYS A 153 -19.53 -45.17 -3.90
N VAL A 154 -18.87 -44.11 -4.38
CA VAL A 154 -19.02 -43.50 -5.72
C VAL A 154 -20.45 -43.10 -6.06
N HIS A 155 -20.73 -41.79 -6.12
CA HIS A 155 -21.50 -41.24 -7.23
C HIS A 155 -21.05 -39.82 -7.59
N ARG A 156 -20.91 -39.59 -8.91
CA ARG A 156 -20.45 -38.36 -9.55
C ARG A 156 -21.62 -37.84 -10.41
N ARG A 157 -21.82 -36.52 -10.35
CA ARG A 157 -22.35 -35.58 -11.38
C ARG A 157 -23.88 -35.39 -11.55
N LYS A 158 -24.20 -34.10 -11.76
CA LYS A 158 -25.48 -33.47 -12.17
C LYS A 158 -25.99 -33.97 -13.53
N PRO A 159 -27.26 -33.69 -13.90
CA PRO A 159 -27.49 -32.60 -14.87
C PRO A 159 -28.73 -31.71 -14.60
N ARG A 160 -28.82 -30.64 -15.39
CA ARG A 160 -29.89 -29.64 -15.47
C ARG A 160 -31.21 -30.25 -16.00
N PHE A 161 -32.34 -29.72 -15.55
CA PHE A 161 -33.35 -29.07 -16.39
C PHE A 161 -33.89 -27.86 -15.61
#